data_AF-A0A4V1T6P8-F1
#
_entry.id   AF-A0A4V1T6P8-F1
#
_cell.length_a   1.000
_cell.length_b   1.000
_cell.length_c   1.000
_cell.angle_alpha   90.00
_cell.angle_beta   90.00
_cell.angle_gamma   90.00
#
_symmetry.space_group_name_H-M   'P 1'
#
loop_
_entity.id
_entity.type
_entity.pdbx_description
1 polymer ?
#
loop_
_entity_poly.entity_id
_entity_poly.type
_entity_poly.pdbx_seq_one_letter_code
_entity_poly.pdbx_strand_id
1 'polypeptide(L)'
;MRQTTLSVALEVKPESADHLSGLLDTLRDRRNTDPSGGTGPFAEFLTLVPALHFMSLSVFPSAEYDPLFVLEANFDGKPGPFWAQLEAAIGKDLRA
;
A
#
# COMPACT_ATOMS: atom_id res chain seq x y z
N MET A 1 14.52 5.58 -16.92
CA MET A 1 13.19 6.04 -16.47
C MET A 1 13.41 6.92 -15.24
N ARG A 2 12.61 7.97 -15.01
CA ARG A 2 12.76 8.80 -13.81
C ARG A 2 12.03 8.10 -12.67
N GLN A 3 12.79 7.76 -11.62
CA GLN A 3 12.24 7.22 -10.39
C GLN A 3 11.54 8.34 -9.61
N THR A 4 10.36 8.03 -9.07
CA THR A 4 9.56 8.93 -8.26
C THR A 4 9.40 8.32 -6.87
N THR A 5 9.75 9.10 -5.85
CA THR A 5 9.44 8.78 -4.44
C THR A 5 8.25 9.61 -4.02
N LEU A 6 7.26 8.95 -3.42
CA LEU A 6 6.04 9.54 -2.92
C LEU A 6 5.87 9.16 -1.45
N SER A 7 5.53 10.14 -0.62
CA SER A 7 5.08 9.93 0.75
C SER A 7 3.80 10.74 0.95
N VAL A 8 2.72 10.06 1.32
CA VAL A 8 1.40 10.65 1.58
C VAL A 8 1.04 10.33 3.02
N ALA A 9 0.80 11.36 3.82
CA ALA A 9 0.29 11.24 5.17
C ALA A 9 -1.14 11.77 5.23
N LEU A 10 -2.05 10.99 5.81
CA LEU A 10 -3.46 11.34 6.00
C LEU A 10 -3.85 11.12 7.46
N GLU A 11 -4.58 12.06 8.03
CA GLU A 11 -5.29 11.85 9.29
C GLU A 11 -6.40 10.83 9.09
N VAL A 12 -6.49 9.88 10.01
CA VAL A 12 -7.51 8.84 10.05
C VAL A 12 -8.40 9.15 11.23
N LYS A 13 -9.71 9.16 10.99
CA LYS A 13 -10.67 9.27 12.08
C LYS A 13 -10.45 8.14 13.09
N PRO A 14 -10.37 8.42 14.41
CA PRO A 14 -10.08 7.41 15.41
C PRO A 14 -10.99 6.17 15.33
N GLU A 15 -12.28 6.36 15.04
CA GLU A 15 -13.26 5.26 14.89
C GLU A 15 -13.00 4.35 13.68
N SER A 16 -12.17 4.78 12.73
CA SER A 16 -11.83 4.03 11.51
C SER A 16 -10.44 3.38 11.57
N ALA A 17 -9.65 3.64 12.62
CA ALA A 17 -8.26 3.19 12.70
C ALA A 17 -8.12 1.66 12.74
N ASP A 18 -8.96 0.98 13.53
CA ASP A 18 -8.97 -0.47 13.63
C ASP A 18 -9.42 -1.12 12.32
N HIS A 19 -10.44 -0.54 11.68
CA HIS A 19 -10.94 -1.03 10.39
C HIS A 19 -9.87 -0.89 9.30
N LEU A 20 -9.22 0.27 9.18
CA LEU A 20 -8.13 0.49 8.23
C LEU A 20 -6.96 -0.47 8.49
N SER A 21 -6.58 -0.67 9.76
CA SER A 21 -5.53 -1.61 10.13
C SER A 21 -5.88 -3.05 9.71
N GLY A 22 -7.13 -3.47 9.92
CA GLY A 22 -7.61 -4.78 9.47
C GLY A 22 -7.60 -4.96 7.94
N LEU A 23 -7.91 -3.91 7.18
CA LEU A 23 -7.77 -3.93 5.70
C LEU A 23 -6.31 -4.11 5.28
N LEU A 24 -5.39 -3.41 5.95
CA LEU A 24 -3.94 -3.54 5.67
C LEU A 24 -3.39 -4.91 6.07
N ASP A 25 -3.84 -5.47 7.19
CA ASP A 25 -3.48 -6.82 7.61
C ASP A 25 -3.98 -7.86 6.60
N THR A 26 -5.24 -7.75 6.15
CA THR A 26 -5.80 -8.60 5.09
C THR A 26 -4.99 -8.49 3.80
N LEU A 27 -4.60 -7.27 3.42
CA LEU A 27 -3.76 -7.02 2.25
C LEU A 27 -2.33 -7.58 2.43
N ARG A 28 -1.80 -7.60 3.65
CA ARG A 28 -0.50 -8.21 3.98
C ARG A 28 -0.59 -9.72 3.92
N ASP A 29 -1.62 -10.33 4.49
CA ASP A 29 -1.79 -11.78 4.57
C ASP A 29 -2.06 -12.41 3.20
N ARG A 30 -2.62 -11.64 2.26
CA ARG A 30 -2.68 -12.03 0.83
C ARG A 30 -1.30 -12.15 0.18
N ARG A 31 -0.27 -11.53 0.75
CA ARG A 31 1.12 -11.65 0.28
C ARG A 31 1.71 -12.89 0.94
N ASN A 32 2.17 -13.84 0.12
CA ASN A 32 2.72 -15.12 0.58
C ASN A 32 3.77 -14.95 1.69
N THR A 33 3.80 -15.90 2.62
CA THR A 33 4.75 -15.99 3.74
C THR A 33 6.16 -16.44 3.34
N ASP A 34 6.45 -16.65 2.05
CA ASP A 34 7.78 -17.05 1.59
C ASP A 34 8.54 -15.86 0.95
N PRO A 35 9.53 -15.28 1.65
CA PRO A 35 10.33 -14.16 1.14
C PRO A 35 11.43 -14.59 0.14
N SER A 36 11.51 -15.89 -0.20
CA SER A 36 12.47 -16.37 -1.19
C SER A 36 12.04 -15.98 -2.60
N GLY A 37 12.77 -15.02 -3.18
CA GLY A 37 12.49 -14.43 -4.48
C GLY A 37 12.36 -15.49 -5.59
N GLY A 38 11.24 -15.42 -6.31
CA GLY A 38 11.05 -16.14 -7.57
C GLY A 38 9.59 -16.40 -7.91
N THR A 39 8.79 -16.88 -6.95
CA THR A 39 7.38 -17.23 -7.20
C THR A 39 6.57 -17.12 -5.92
N GLY A 40 5.77 -16.06 -5.81
CA GLY A 40 4.77 -15.90 -4.77
C GLY A 40 3.79 -14.77 -5.09
N PRO A 41 2.61 -14.72 -4.44
CA PRO A 41 1.62 -13.65 -4.59
C PRO A 41 2.14 -12.21 -4.61
N PHE A 42 3.30 -11.91 -3.98
CA PHE A 42 3.90 -10.57 -4.10
C PHE A 42 4.53 -10.31 -5.48
N ALA A 43 5.10 -11.32 -6.13
CA ALA A 43 5.53 -11.21 -7.53
C ALA A 43 4.33 -10.97 -8.45
N GLU A 44 3.17 -11.58 -8.18
CA GLU A 44 1.92 -11.30 -8.90
C GLU A 44 1.44 -9.86 -8.68
N PHE A 45 1.58 -9.32 -7.46
CA PHE A 45 1.30 -7.90 -7.23
C PHE A 45 2.25 -6.99 -8.03
N LEU A 46 3.54 -7.33 -8.11
CA LEU A 46 4.51 -6.59 -8.95
C LEU A 46 4.22 -6.75 -10.45
N THR A 47 3.59 -7.84 -10.91
CA THR A 47 3.14 -7.93 -12.32
C THR A 47 1.92 -7.04 -12.59
N LEU A 48 1.05 -6.83 -11.59
CA LEU A 48 -0.11 -5.93 -11.70
C LEU A 48 0.29 -4.45 -11.64
N VAL A 49 1.36 -4.12 -10.90
CA VAL A 49 1.90 -2.76 -10.76
C VAL A 49 3.37 -2.74 -11.16
N PRO A 50 3.72 -2.91 -12.45
CA PRO A 50 5.09 -3.09 -12.91
C PRO A 50 5.98 -1.85 -12.71
N ALA A 51 5.38 -0.68 -12.51
CA ALA A 51 6.13 0.54 -12.18
C ALA A 51 6.63 0.53 -10.73
N LEU A 52 6.09 -0.31 -9.85
CA LEU A 52 6.37 -0.28 -8.42
C LEU A 52 7.69 -0.99 -8.08
N HIS A 53 8.57 -0.28 -7.36
CA HIS A 53 9.80 -0.82 -6.79
C HIS A 53 9.67 -1.13 -5.30
N PHE A 54 8.96 -0.27 -4.57
CA PHE A 54 8.76 -0.39 -3.12
C PHE A 54 7.47 0.30 -2.68
N MET A 55 6.71 -0.32 -1.79
CA MET A 55 5.55 0.31 -1.15
C MET A 55 5.42 -0.10 0.31
N SER A 56 5.14 0.87 1.17
CA SER A 56 4.78 0.71 2.57
C SER A 56 3.43 1.39 2.84
N LEU A 57 2.59 0.73 3.62
CA LEU A 57 1.30 1.23 4.08
C LEU A 57 1.25 0.99 5.58
N SER A 58 1.17 2.07 6.36
CA SER A 58 1.27 1.99 7.83
C SER A 58 0.24 2.89 8.49
N VAL A 59 -0.33 2.42 9.60
CA VAL A 59 -1.16 3.22 10.51
C VAL A 59 -0.39 3.44 11.81
N PHE A 60 -0.27 4.69 12.22
CA PHE A 60 0.41 5.12 13.44
C PHE A 60 -0.64 5.61 14.44
N PRO A 61 -0.99 4.81 15.47
CA PRO A 61 -1.91 5.24 16.49
C PRO A 61 -1.26 6.26 17.44
N SER A 62 -2.09 7.12 18.04
CA SER A 62 -1.68 8.07 19.07
C SER A 62 -2.77 8.16 20.13
N ALA A 63 -2.36 8.38 21.39
CA ALA A 63 -3.29 8.64 22.49
C ALA A 63 -3.74 10.12 22.54
N GLU A 64 -2.99 11.00 21.89
CA GLU A 64 -3.15 12.46 21.96
C GLU A 64 -3.63 13.08 20.65
N TYR A 65 -3.55 12.33 19.53
CA TYR A 65 -3.84 12.81 18.18
C TYR A 65 -4.62 11.77 17.39
N ASP A 66 -5.28 12.23 16.33
CA ASP A 66 -5.89 11.34 15.35
C ASP A 66 -4.81 10.43 14.73
N PRO A 67 -5.08 9.12 14.57
CA PRO A 67 -4.13 8.20 13.95
C PRO A 67 -3.70 8.67 12.57
N LEU A 68 -2.44 8.43 12.21
CA LEU A 68 -1.91 8.79 10.89
C LEU A 68 -1.77 7.56 10.01
N PHE A 69 -2.33 7.63 8.80
CA PHE A 69 -2.03 6.70 7.73
C PHE A 69 -0.93 7.26 6.85
N VAL A 70 0.11 6.48 6.62
CA VAL A 70 1.23 6.84 5.75
C VAL A 70 1.36 5.82 4.63
N LEU A 71 1.29 6.31 3.39
CA LEU A 71 1.66 5.58 2.18
C LEU A 71 3.01 6.08 1.70
N GLU A 72 3.99 5.19 1.63
CA GLU A 72 5.27 5.46 1.00
C GLU A 72 5.42 4.57 -0.22
N ALA A 73 5.75 5.16 -1.36
CA ALA A 73 5.92 4.42 -2.60
C ALA A 73 7.11 4.94 -3.40
N ASN A 74 7.81 4.01 -4.02
CA ASN A 74 8.84 4.28 -5.00
C ASN A 74 8.49 3.57 -6.30
N PHE A 75 8.37 4.32 -7.39
CA PHE A 75 7.92 3.80 -8.67
C PHE A 75 8.52 4.56 -9.86
N ASP A 76 8.44 3.95 -11.05
CA ASP A 76 8.90 4.56 -12.29
C ASP A 76 7.84 5.49 -12.93
N GLY A 77 8.30 6.63 -13.45
CA GLY A 77 7.50 7.50 -14.31
C GLY A 77 6.60 8.48 -13.56
N LYS A 78 5.49 8.86 -14.22
CA LYS A 78 4.53 9.84 -13.69
C LYS A 78 3.59 9.17 -12.66
N PRO A 79 3.11 9.90 -11.62
CA PRO A 79 2.20 9.34 -10.62
C PRO A 79 0.88 8.80 -11.19
N GLY A 80 0.31 9.41 -12.23
CA GLY A 80 -1.01 9.03 -12.77
C GLY A 80 -1.13 7.55 -13.15
N PRO A 81 -0.29 7.02 -14.06
CA PRO A 81 -0.30 5.59 -14.41
C PRO A 81 -0.08 4.66 -13.21
N PHE A 82 0.82 5.03 -12.29
CA PHE A 82 1.06 4.27 -11.06
C PHE A 82 -0.22 4.14 -10.23
N TRP A 83 -0.92 5.26 -9.98
CA TRP A 83 -2.17 5.25 -9.22
C TRP A 83 -3.27 4.42 -9.88
N ALA A 84 -3.42 4.51 -11.20
CA ALA A 84 -4.40 3.72 -11.93
C ALA A 84 -4.12 2.19 -11.83
N GLN A 85 -2.85 1.80 -11.90
CA GLN A 85 -2.44 0.39 -11.72
C GLN A 85 -2.68 -0.09 -10.29
N LEU A 86 -2.30 0.73 -9.29
CA LEU A 86 -2.51 0.41 -7.89
C LEU A 86 -4.00 0.27 -7.54
N GLU A 87 -4.83 1.17 -8.04
CA GLU A 87 -6.29 1.10 -7.88
C GLU A 87 -6.88 -0.16 -8.51
N ALA A 88 -6.43 -0.53 -9.71
CA ALA A 88 -6.87 -1.77 -10.36
C ALA A 88 -6.45 -3.03 -9.59
N ALA A 89 -5.26 -3.01 -8.97
CA ALA A 89 -4.69 -4.16 -8.28
C ALA A 89 -5.32 -4.44 -6.90
N ILE A 90 -5.53 -3.40 -6.08
CA ILE A 90 -5.92 -3.54 -4.66
C ILE A 90 -7.05 -2.59 -4.24
N GLY A 91 -7.57 -1.76 -5.14
CA GLY A 91 -8.56 -0.73 -4.79
C GLY A 91 -9.93 -1.25 -4.39
N LYS A 92 -10.27 -2.50 -4.71
CA LYS A 92 -11.48 -3.16 -4.19
C LYS A 92 -11.27 -3.66 -2.77
N ASP A 93 -10.09 -4.21 -2.48
CA ASP A 93 -9.74 -4.75 -1.16
C ASP A 93 -9.70 -3.64 -0.11
N LEU A 94 -9.18 -2.46 -0.47
CA LEU A 94 -9.10 -1.30 0.42
C LEU A 94 -10.43 -0.54 0.60
N ARG A 95 -11.51 -0.96 -0.07
CA ARG A 95 -12.85 -0.32 0.02
C ARG A 95 -13.94 -1.28 0.52
N ALA A 96 -13.58 -2.51 0.86
CA ALA A 96 -14.49 -3.52 1.39
C ALA A 96 -14.88 -3.21 2.84
#